data_AF-A0A8I1A5C5-F1
#
_entry.id   AF-A0A8I1A5C5-F1
#
_cell.length_a   1.000
_cell.length_b   1.000
_cell.length_c   1.000
_cell.angle_alpha   90.00
_cell.angle_beta   90.00
_cell.angle_gamma   90.00
#
_symmetry.space_group_name_H-M   'P 1'
#
loop_
_entity.id
_entity.type
_entity.pdbx_description
1 polymer ?
#
loop_
_entity_poly.entity_id
_entity_poly.type
_entity_poly.pdbx_seq_one_letter_code
_entity_poly.pdbx_strand_id
1 'polypeptide(L)' 'MGVLVDGCVFANDQNQNVDLDEFVDAFLEWVESKGWHFGGGVRQVDEDGEPASCGKRES' A
#
# COMPACT_ATOMS: atom_id res chain seq x y z
N MET A 1 -1.61 15.50 -15.69
CA MET A 1 -2.55 15.57 -14.55
C MET A 1 -2.36 14.29 -13.75
N GLY A 2 -2.28 14.36 -12.42
CA GLY A 2 -2.02 13.20 -11.56
C GLY A 2 -3.12 13.03 -10.53
N VAL A 3 -3.24 11.83 -9.95
CA VAL A 3 -4.19 11.52 -8.89
C VAL A 3 -3.40 11.38 -7.60
N LEU A 4 -3.76 12.17 -6.57
CA LEU A 4 -3.27 11.98 -5.22
C LEU A 4 -4.12 10.89 -4.57
N VAL A 5 -3.50 9.81 -4.12
CA VAL A 5 -4.15 8.72 -3.40
C VAL A 5 -3.68 8.79 -1.96
N ASP A 6 -4.62 9.05 -1.05
CA ASP A 6 -4.43 9.09 0.40
C ASP A 6 -5.50 8.19 1.03
N GLY A 7 -5.07 7.23 1.85
CA GLY A 7 -5.96 6.24 2.47
C GLY A 7 -5.26 4.90 2.76
N CYS A 8 -5.95 4.05 3.52
CA CYS A 8 -5.49 2.70 3.85
C CYS A 8 -6.42 1.66 3.23
N VAL A 9 -5.84 0.58 2.73
CA VAL A 9 -6.58 -0.57 2.18
C VAL A 9 -6.61 -1.65 3.24
N PHE A 10 -7.82 -2.09 3.59
CA PHE A 10 -8.04 -3.17 4.53
C PHE A 10 -8.72 -4.34 3.81
N ALA A 11 -8.41 -5.57 4.23
CA ALA A 11 -9.16 -6.73 3.78
C ALA A 11 -10.61 -6.59 4.27
N ASN A 12 -11.56 -6.88 3.40
CA ASN A 12 -12.97 -6.91 3.79
C ASN A 12 -13.28 -8.09 4.72
N ASP A 13 -12.40 -9.10 4.74
CA ASP A 13 -12.52 -10.30 5.56
C ASP A 13 -11.51 -10.23 6.70
N GLN A 14 -11.97 -10.31 7.95
CA GLN A 14 -11.11 -10.19 9.15
C GLN A 14 -10.09 -11.34 9.28
N ASN A 15 -10.28 -12.44 8.53
CA ASN A 15 -9.34 -13.56 8.49
C ASN A 15 -8.34 -13.46 7.33
N GLN A 16 -8.41 -12.41 6.52
CA GLN A 16 -7.45 -12.14 5.46
C GLN A 16 -6.58 -10.98 5.86
N ASN A 17 -5.27 -11.18 5.82
CA ASN A 17 -4.32 -10.10 6.00
C ASN A 17 -3.92 -9.60 4.61
N VAL A 18 -3.94 -8.29 4.40
CA VAL A 18 -3.41 -7.70 3.17
C VAL A 18 -1.89 -7.70 3.31
N ASP A 19 -1.25 -8.66 2.67
CA ASP A 19 0.21 -8.66 2.59
C ASP A 19 0.66 -7.45 1.76
N LEU A 20 1.62 -6.70 2.29
CA LEU A 20 2.11 -5.47 1.66
C LEU A 20 2.76 -5.78 0.31
N ASP A 21 3.54 -6.86 0.21
CA ASP A 21 4.32 -7.18 -0.99
C ASP A 21 3.38 -7.63 -2.11
N GLU A 22 2.44 -8.54 -1.80
CA GLU A 22 1.42 -9.01 -2.75
C GLU A 22 0.52 -7.85 -3.22
N PHE A 23 0.11 -6.97 -2.31
CA PHE A 23 -0.67 -5.78 -2.66
C PHE A 23 0.11 -4.83 -3.56
N VAL A 24 1.37 -4.54 -3.23
CA VAL A 24 2.21 -3.61 -4.00
C VAL A 24 2.44 -4.16 -5.41
N ASP A 25 2.76 -5.45 -5.53
CA ASP A 25 2.99 -6.10 -6.82
C ASP A 25 1.73 -6.03 -7.70
N ALA A 26 0.58 -6.48 -7.19
CA ALA A 26 -0.69 -6.43 -7.92
C ALA A 26 -1.13 -4.99 -8.26
N PHE A 27 -0.90 -4.04 -7.35
CA PHE A 27 -1.22 -2.64 -7.57
C PHE A 27 -0.33 -2.03 -8.65
N LEU A 28 0.98 -2.26 -8.61
CA LEU A 28 1.91 -1.78 -9.62
C LEU A 28 1.61 -2.40 -10.98
N GLU A 29 1.37 -3.72 -11.06
CA GLU A 29 1.01 -4.40 -12.30
C GLU A 29 -0.25 -3.76 -12.93
N TRP A 30 -1.27 -3.47 -12.12
CA TRP A 30 -2.48 -2.78 -12.58
C TRP A 30 -2.20 -1.36 -13.09
N VAL A 31 -1.40 -0.58 -12.36
CA VAL A 31 -1.01 0.80 -12.73
C VAL A 31 -0.22 0.80 -14.04
N GLU A 32 0.75 -0.10 -14.19
CA GLU A 32 1.58 -0.24 -15.39
C GLU A 32 0.76 -0.73 -16.59
N SER A 33 -0.21 -1.63 -16.38
CA SER A 33 -1.17 -2.07 -17.41
C SER A 33 -1.98 -0.91 -18.01
N LYS A 34 -2.16 0.19 -17.26
CA LYS A 34 -2.81 1.42 -17.72
C LYS A 34 -1.84 2.45 -18.33
N GLY A 35 -0.54 2.17 -18.32
CA GLY A 35 0.51 3.10 -18.74
C GLY A 35 0.73 4.22 -17.72
N TRP A 36 0.43 3.98 -16.45
CA TRP A 36 0.66 4.92 -15.36
C TRP A 36 1.89 4.49 -14.55
N HIS A 37 2.38 5.39 -13.72
CA HIS A 37 3.46 5.10 -12.79
C HIS A 37 3.09 5.64 -11.42
N PHE A 38 3.24 4.80 -10.38
CA PHE A 38 3.03 5.21 -9.01
C PHE A 38 4.38 5.55 -8.37
N GLY A 39 4.58 6.84 -8.08
CA GLY A 39 5.77 7.35 -7.38
C GLY A 39 5.43 7.69 -5.94
N GLY A 40 5.45 6.70 -5.05
CA GLY A 40 5.11 6.85 -3.63
C GLY A 40 5.69 5.74 -2.78
N GLY A 41 5.54 5.88 -1.46
CA GLY A 41 5.92 4.83 -0.50
C GLY A 41 4.67 4.15 0.04
N VAL A 42 4.58 2.83 -0.14
CA VAL A 42 3.53 2.03 0.49
C VAL A 42 4.05 1.57 1.85
N ARG A 43 3.21 1.64 2.88
CA ARG A 43 3.54 1.21 4.24
C ARG A 43 2.41 0.34 4.74
N GLN A 44 2.76 -0.74 5.45
CA GLN A 44 1.79 -1.57 6.13
C GLN A 44 1.30 -0.83 7.38
N VAL A 45 0.00 -0.88 7.60
CA VAL A 45 -0.68 -0.30 8.76
C VAL A 45 -1.44 -1.41 9.49
N ASP A 46 -1.53 -1.29 10.81
CA ASP A 46 -2.32 -2.18 11.65
C ASP A 46 -3.82 -1.85 11.56
N GLU A 47 -4.66 -2.65 12.23
CA GLU A 47 -6.12 -2.50 12.25
C GLU A 47 -6.62 -1.13 12.74
N ASP A 48 -5.80 -0.39 13.50
CA ASP A 48 -6.11 0.97 13.99
C ASP A 48 -5.71 2.06 12.97
N GLY A 49 -5.14 1.70 11.83
CA GLY A 49 -4.58 2.63 10.84
C GLY A 49 -3.21 3.21 11.23
N GLU A 50 -2.64 2.71 12.32
CA GLU A 50 -1.29 3.07 12.77
C GLU A 50 -0.24 2.32 11.94
N PRO A 51 0.96 2.90 11.71
CA PRO A 51 2.01 2.22 10.98
C PRO A 51 2.46 0.96 11.75
N ALA A 52 2.40 -0.19 11.07
CA ALA A 52 2.92 -1.47 11.58
C ALA A 52 4.44 -1.42 11.64
N SER A 53 4.96 -0.67 12.62
CA SER A 53 6.36 -0.38 12.93
C SER A 53 7.36 -0.78 11.84
N CYS A 54 7.35 -0.05 10.72
CA CYS A 54 8.49 -0.03 9.81
C CYS A 54 9.61 0.72 10.56
N GLY A 55 10.57 -0.03 11.10
CA GLY A 55 11.71 0.49 11.83
C GLY A 55 12.30 1.69 11.10
N LYS A 56 12.27 2.82 11.78
CA LYS A 56 12.98 4.06 11.46
C LYS A 56 14.39 3.70 10.98
N ARG A 57 14.68 3.79 9.68
CA ARG A 57 16.05 4.09 9.27
C ARG A 57 16.21 5.58 9.42
N GLU A 58 16.62 5.96 10.63
CA GLU A 58 17.18 7.27 10.92
C GLU A 58 18.37 7.52 9.97
N SER A 59 18.49 8.79 9.60
CA SER A 59 19.35 9.34 8.54
C SER A 59 20.84 9.05 8.67
#